data_AF-A0A970F4Z6-F1
#
_entry.id   AF-A0A970F4Z6-F1
#
_cell.length_a   1.000
_cell.length_b   1.000
_cell.length_c   1.000
_cell.angle_alpha   90.00
_cell.angle_beta   90.00
_cell.angle_gamma   90.00
#
_symmetry.space_group_name_H-M   'P 1'
#
loop_
_entity.id
_entity.type
_entity.pdbx_description
1 polymer ?
#
loop_
_entity_poly.entity_id
_entity_poly.type
_entity_poly.pdbx_seq_one_letter_code
_entity_poly.pdbx_strand_id
1 'polypeptide(L)'
;MNEVNQTTGDETYESTYMILKKEYQNEITSWIQESEKELADLYLRKKLLAANFKELLEQYQTIILQNQEVSTIAKTNLLEYFSYELLLPFHSIGLEGTEHYNTWETKQFFVAYQLDEQGHLIFYFKLKVLDDRFVVDYIPLVRLDMQEMTVTIEEKQVQTLISLWFSDHFLSRSQLSLFNHDLNRLLIHLRELGFTVAPSLLDNTQPLSFHLVSDFPLTSEILDEIFIKTMASKEYDFNKLEERTYQVQLNQEQNVIIHLKETQTELYIDSNERRRSILDFVTSYPFLVPLIVPGKEK
;
A
#
# COMPACT_ATOMS: atom_id res chain seq x y z
N MET A 1 52.11 74.35 36.61
CA MET A 1 52.17 73.00 36.02
C MET A 1 50.72 72.54 35.95
N ASN A 2 50.03 72.76 34.83
CA ASN A 2 49.98 71.86 33.65
C ASN A 2 49.51 70.47 34.08
N GLU A 3 48.46 69.85 33.56
CA GLU A 3 47.64 70.04 32.36
C GLU A 3 46.32 69.30 32.65
N VAL A 4 45.18 69.87 32.25
CA VAL A 4 43.92 69.12 32.17
C VAL A 4 43.94 68.39 30.84
N ASN A 5 44.18 67.09 30.88
CA ASN A 5 44.04 66.22 29.70
C ASN A 5 42.58 66.15 29.29
N GLN A 6 42.29 66.75 28.12
CA GLN A 6 41.17 66.37 27.28
C GLN A 6 41.52 65.07 26.56
N THR A 7 40.71 64.04 26.77
CA THR A 7 40.55 62.92 25.83
C THR A 7 39.05 62.69 25.74
N THR A 8 38.40 63.40 24.81
CA THR A 8 37.94 62.89 23.50
C THR A 8 36.94 61.76 23.69
N GLY A 9 35.66 62.14 23.65
CA GLY A 9 34.57 61.23 23.38
C GLY A 9 34.63 60.73 21.95
N ASP A 10 34.27 59.47 21.79
CA ASP A 10 33.91 58.87 20.51
C ASP A 10 32.74 57.93 20.79
N GLU A 11 31.57 58.50 21.05
CA GLU A 11 30.29 57.79 21.00
C GLU A 11 29.64 58.17 19.67
N THR A 12 29.77 57.28 18.68
CA THR A 12 29.03 57.33 17.42
C THR A 12 27.54 57.24 17.73
N TYR A 13 26.87 58.39 17.88
CA TYR A 13 25.42 58.47 17.92
C TYR A 13 24.85 58.15 16.53
N GLU A 14 24.55 56.88 16.28
CA GLU A 14 23.72 56.49 15.15
C GLU A 14 22.36 57.17 15.31
N SER A 15 22.00 58.08 14.40
CA SER A 15 20.77 58.86 14.55
C SER A 15 19.56 57.94 14.51
N THR A 16 18.53 58.23 15.30
CA THR A 16 17.28 57.44 15.35
C THR A 16 16.67 57.21 13.96
N TYR A 17 16.84 58.17 13.04
CA TYR A 17 16.43 58.04 11.65
C TYR A 17 17.20 56.95 10.89
N MET A 18 18.52 56.82 11.09
CA MET A 18 19.34 55.80 10.43
C MET A 18 19.02 54.39 10.95
N ILE A 19 18.70 54.26 12.25
CA ILE A 19 18.22 53.02 12.85
C ILE A 19 16.89 52.60 12.22
N LEU A 20 15.89 53.49 12.21
CA LEU A 20 14.57 53.23 11.62
C LEU A 20 14.65 52.90 10.12
N LYS A 21 15.52 53.60 9.38
CA LYS A 21 15.73 53.34 7.94
C LYS A 21 16.34 51.95 7.70
N LYS A 22 17.27 51.52 8.55
CA LYS A 22 17.91 50.19 8.47
C LYS A 22 16.92 49.09 8.85
N GLU A 23 16.11 49.29 9.89
CA GLU A 23 15.01 48.39 10.26
C GLU A 23 14.02 48.23 9.10
N TYR A 24 13.56 49.33 8.51
CA TYR A 24 12.63 49.28 7.39
C TYR A 24 13.24 48.62 6.13
N GLN A 25 14.53 48.82 5.86
CA GLN A 25 15.22 48.12 4.78
C GLN A 25 15.27 46.60 5.03
N ASN A 26 15.50 46.18 6.29
CA ASN A 26 15.48 44.77 6.66
C ASN A 26 14.07 44.18 6.53
N GLU A 27 13.03 44.91 6.93
CA GLU A 27 11.63 44.52 6.75
C GLU A 27 11.28 44.32 5.28
N ILE A 28 11.59 45.29 4.41
CA ILE A 28 11.37 45.16 2.96
C ILE A 28 12.11 43.94 2.40
N THR A 29 13.36 43.74 2.82
CA THR A 29 14.16 42.58 2.36
C THR A 29 13.50 41.26 2.79
N SER A 30 12.98 41.20 4.03
CA SER A 30 12.22 40.05 4.52
C SER A 30 10.95 39.80 3.71
N TRP A 31 10.17 40.84 3.41
CA TRP A 31 8.94 40.70 2.61
C TRP A 31 9.23 40.24 1.18
N ILE A 32 10.33 40.71 0.58
CA ILE A 32 10.76 40.25 -0.74
C ILE A 32 11.11 38.75 -0.68
N GLN A 33 11.91 38.33 0.31
CA GLN A 33 12.29 36.93 0.47
C GLN A 33 11.08 36.02 0.70
N GLU A 34 10.09 36.47 1.47
CA GLU A 34 8.83 35.75 1.68
C GLU A 34 8.02 35.64 0.38
N SER A 35 7.87 36.73 -0.36
CA SER A 35 7.17 36.74 -1.66
C SER A 35 7.87 35.86 -2.70
N GLU A 36 9.20 35.84 -2.73
CA GLU A 36 9.97 34.97 -3.62
C GLU A 36 9.78 33.49 -3.31
N LYS A 37 9.71 33.13 -2.02
CA LYS A 37 9.38 31.76 -1.58
C LYS A 37 7.98 31.35 -2.01
N GLU A 38 6.98 32.22 -1.81
CA GLU A 38 5.61 31.95 -2.24
C GLU A 38 5.51 31.80 -3.76
N LEU A 39 6.19 32.66 -4.51
CA LEU A 39 6.18 32.59 -5.97
C LEU A 39 6.85 31.31 -6.47
N ALA A 40 7.99 30.92 -5.90
CA ALA A 40 8.66 29.66 -6.22
C ALA A 40 7.75 28.44 -5.95
N ASP A 41 7.00 28.48 -4.85
CA ASP A 41 6.05 27.45 -4.51
C ASP A 41 4.86 27.37 -5.48
N LEU A 42 4.32 28.51 -5.92
CA LEU A 42 3.29 28.55 -6.97
C LEU A 42 3.81 28.00 -8.30
N TYR A 43 5.05 28.31 -8.68
CA TYR A 43 5.67 27.73 -9.87
C TYR A 43 5.82 26.21 -9.76
N LEU A 44 6.22 25.70 -8.58
CA LEU A 44 6.30 24.27 -8.33
C LEU A 44 4.93 23.61 -8.47
N ARG A 45 3.89 24.13 -7.81
CA ARG A 45 2.51 23.58 -7.92
C ARG A 45 2.00 23.60 -9.36
N LYS A 46 2.27 24.68 -10.10
CA LYS A 46 1.94 24.77 -11.53
C LYS A 46 2.66 23.70 -12.35
N LYS A 47 3.95 23.44 -12.04
CA LYS A 47 4.73 22.39 -12.70
C LYS A 47 4.13 21.02 -12.40
N LEU A 48 3.80 20.74 -11.14
CA LEU A 48 3.19 19.47 -10.72
C LEU A 48 1.87 19.18 -11.44
N LEU A 49 1.02 20.19 -11.63
CA LEU A 49 -0.25 20.07 -12.34
C LEU A 49 -0.13 19.64 -13.82
N ALA A 50 0.98 20.00 -14.46
CA ALA A 50 1.23 19.67 -15.87
C ALA A 50 2.18 18.48 -16.05
N ALA A 51 2.68 17.93 -14.93
CA ALA A 51 3.72 16.93 -14.95
C ALA A 51 3.16 15.55 -15.35
N ASN A 52 3.90 14.83 -16.18
CA ASN A 52 3.64 13.40 -16.39
C ASN A 52 4.21 12.55 -15.26
N PHE A 53 3.93 11.24 -15.26
CA PHE A 53 4.41 10.31 -14.23
C PHE A 53 5.93 10.40 -13.99
N LYS A 54 6.76 10.47 -15.04
CA LYS A 54 8.22 10.54 -14.91
C LYS A 54 8.66 11.82 -14.21
N GLU A 55 8.08 12.95 -14.60
CA GLU A 55 8.37 14.24 -13.97
C GLU A 55 7.92 14.26 -12.50
N LEU A 56 6.76 13.67 -12.19
CA LEU A 56 6.29 13.52 -10.82
C LEU A 56 7.21 12.60 -9.99
N LEU A 57 7.71 11.50 -10.57
CA LEU A 57 8.68 10.61 -9.91
C LEU A 57 9.99 11.36 -9.60
N GLU A 58 10.51 12.14 -10.54
CA GLU A 58 11.70 12.98 -10.30
C GLU A 58 11.46 13.99 -9.17
N GLN A 59 10.28 14.62 -9.13
CA GLN A 59 9.90 15.50 -8.02
C GLN A 59 9.74 14.73 -6.70
N TYR A 60 9.20 13.51 -6.72
CA TYR A 60 9.08 12.65 -5.54
C TYR A 60 10.45 12.33 -4.96
N GLN A 61 11.40 11.90 -5.79
CA GLN A 61 12.75 11.58 -5.36
C GLN A 61 13.46 12.81 -4.76
N THR A 62 13.27 13.99 -5.37
CA THR A 62 13.91 15.22 -4.87
C THR A 62 13.25 15.75 -3.59
N ILE A 63 11.92 15.80 -3.56
CA ILE A 63 11.18 16.47 -2.48
C ILE A 63 10.99 15.56 -1.27
N ILE A 64 10.65 14.29 -1.49
CA ILE A 64 10.34 13.34 -0.43
C ILE A 64 11.61 12.63 0.03
N LEU A 65 12.35 11.98 -0.88
CA LEU A 65 13.49 11.15 -0.49
C LEU A 65 14.73 11.97 -0.10
N GLN A 66 15.02 13.08 -0.79
CA GLN A 66 16.12 13.97 -0.42
C GLN A 66 15.71 15.04 0.60
N ASN A 67 14.47 15.00 1.10
CA ASN A 67 13.91 15.91 2.09
C ASN A 67 14.11 17.40 1.75
N GLN A 68 13.83 17.79 0.50
CA GLN A 68 13.89 19.19 0.10
C GLN A 68 12.84 20.00 0.87
N GLU A 69 13.26 21.15 1.39
CA GLU A 69 12.35 22.11 2.00
C GLU A 69 11.46 22.75 0.92
N VAL A 70 10.18 22.39 0.96
CA VAL A 70 9.11 22.99 0.14
C VAL A 70 7.87 23.14 1.02
N SER A 71 6.87 23.89 0.57
CA SER A 71 5.64 24.04 1.35
C SER A 71 4.92 22.71 1.54
N THR A 72 4.20 22.60 2.65
CA THR A 72 3.33 21.43 2.93
C THR A 72 2.32 21.21 1.79
N ILE A 73 1.78 22.28 1.22
CA ILE A 73 0.80 22.18 0.13
C ILE A 73 1.44 21.62 -1.15
N ALA A 74 2.68 22.02 -1.47
CA ALA A 74 3.38 21.43 -2.62
C ALA A 74 3.65 19.93 -2.42
N LYS A 75 4.01 19.50 -1.19
CA LYS A 75 4.14 18.07 -0.85
C LYS A 75 2.80 17.35 -1.01
N THR A 76 1.72 17.92 -0.50
CA THR A 76 0.37 17.35 -0.63
C THR A 76 -0.04 17.21 -2.09
N ASN A 77 0.09 18.25 -2.91
CA ASN A 77 -0.26 18.20 -4.33
C ASN A 77 0.58 17.17 -5.10
N LEU A 78 1.88 17.07 -4.80
CA LEU A 78 2.75 16.05 -5.38
C LEU A 78 2.23 14.66 -5.07
N LEU A 79 1.91 14.36 -3.81
CA LEU A 79 1.41 13.05 -3.40
C LEU A 79 0.02 12.76 -3.99
N GLU A 80 -0.85 13.76 -4.09
CA GLU A 80 -2.17 13.64 -4.71
C GLU A 80 -2.03 13.26 -6.19
N TYR A 81 -1.30 14.04 -6.98
CA TYR A 81 -1.15 13.78 -8.41
C TYR A 81 -0.38 12.48 -8.67
N PHE A 82 0.63 12.20 -7.86
CA PHE A 82 1.41 10.97 -7.99
C PHE A 82 0.58 9.73 -7.63
N SER A 83 -0.18 9.77 -6.53
CA SER A 83 -1.08 8.66 -6.17
C SER A 83 -2.18 8.46 -7.22
N TYR A 84 -2.70 9.54 -7.81
CA TYR A 84 -3.66 9.45 -8.90
C TYR A 84 -3.09 8.74 -10.14
N GLU A 85 -1.88 9.09 -10.58
CA GLU A 85 -1.21 8.44 -11.72
C GLU A 85 -0.95 6.94 -11.47
N LEU A 86 -0.59 6.57 -10.24
CA LEU A 86 -0.43 5.18 -9.83
C LEU A 86 -1.77 4.43 -9.83
N LEU A 87 -2.86 5.08 -9.42
CA LEU A 87 -4.19 4.49 -9.28
C LEU A 87 -5.06 4.62 -10.55
N LEU A 88 -4.51 5.18 -11.64
CA LEU A 88 -5.21 5.44 -12.91
C LEU A 88 -6.07 4.27 -13.43
N PRO A 89 -5.68 2.97 -13.31
CA PRO A 89 -6.53 1.85 -13.73
C PRO A 89 -7.91 1.85 -13.08
N PHE A 90 -8.02 2.36 -11.85
CA PHE A 90 -9.28 2.45 -11.12
C PHE A 90 -10.23 3.51 -11.67
N HIS A 91 -9.79 4.39 -12.57
CA HIS A 91 -10.69 5.33 -13.25
C HIS A 91 -11.86 4.61 -13.93
N SER A 92 -11.61 3.43 -14.51
CA SER A 92 -12.63 2.58 -15.12
C SER A 92 -13.73 2.08 -14.17
N ILE A 93 -13.46 2.07 -12.85
CA ILE A 93 -14.42 1.69 -11.79
C ILE A 93 -14.92 2.90 -10.98
N GLY A 94 -14.67 4.12 -11.48
CA GLY A 94 -15.12 5.37 -10.87
C GLY A 94 -14.21 5.87 -9.77
N LEU A 95 -12.89 5.93 -10.01
CA LEU A 95 -11.94 6.58 -9.11
C LEU A 95 -12.24 8.08 -8.99
N GLU A 96 -12.57 8.52 -7.78
CA GLU A 96 -12.90 9.90 -7.44
C GLU A 96 -12.18 10.33 -6.16
N GLY A 97 -11.87 11.62 -6.04
CA GLY A 97 -11.30 12.19 -4.81
C GLY A 97 -12.36 12.33 -3.72
N THR A 98 -11.97 12.11 -2.47
CA THR A 98 -12.86 12.34 -1.32
C THR A 98 -12.59 13.71 -0.68
N GLU A 99 -13.35 14.05 0.37
CA GLU A 99 -13.05 15.24 1.19
C GLU A 99 -11.70 15.12 1.93
N HIS A 100 -11.19 13.89 2.12
CA HIS A 100 -9.88 13.65 2.69
C HIS A 100 -8.82 13.68 1.60
N TYR A 101 -7.85 14.59 1.74
CA TYR A 101 -6.79 14.80 0.74
C TYR A 101 -6.01 13.51 0.39
N ASN A 102 -5.91 12.58 1.35
CA ASN A 102 -5.14 11.34 1.19
C ASN A 102 -5.99 10.11 0.87
N THR A 103 -7.25 10.28 0.48
CA THR A 103 -8.15 9.16 0.21
C THR A 103 -8.87 9.30 -1.12
N TRP A 104 -8.79 8.25 -1.91
CA TRP A 104 -9.54 8.05 -3.14
C TRP A 104 -10.69 7.07 -2.89
N GLU A 105 -11.81 7.27 -3.59
CA GLU A 105 -12.98 6.41 -3.56
C GLU A 105 -13.21 5.77 -4.92
N THR A 106 -13.65 4.52 -4.91
CA THR A 106 -14.19 3.83 -6.09
C THR A 106 -15.59 3.30 -5.77
N LYS A 107 -16.27 2.73 -6.75
CA LYS A 107 -17.55 2.03 -6.52
C LYS A 107 -17.44 0.89 -5.51
N GLN A 108 -16.26 0.28 -5.35
CA GLN A 108 -16.10 -0.99 -4.63
C GLN A 108 -15.31 -0.84 -3.32
N PHE A 109 -14.39 0.12 -3.23
CA PHE A 109 -13.48 0.30 -2.10
C PHE A 109 -12.96 1.73 -2.01
N PHE A 110 -12.41 2.08 -0.85
CA PHE A 110 -11.60 3.26 -0.63
C PHE A 110 -10.11 2.91 -0.66
N VAL A 111 -9.28 3.81 -1.15
CA VAL A 111 -7.81 3.72 -1.13
C VAL A 111 -7.27 4.94 -0.41
N ALA A 112 -6.77 4.76 0.80
CA ALA A 112 -5.99 5.79 1.48
C ALA A 112 -4.51 5.59 1.16
N TYR A 113 -3.74 6.67 1.16
CA TYR A 113 -2.30 6.62 0.95
C TYR A 113 -1.56 7.36 2.06
N GLN A 114 -0.40 6.84 2.45
CA GLN A 114 0.47 7.45 3.45
C GLN A 114 1.93 7.14 3.15
N LEU A 115 2.82 8.05 3.56
CA LEU A 115 4.25 7.82 3.57
C LEU A 115 4.68 7.15 4.88
N ASP A 116 5.58 6.17 4.78
CA ASP A 116 6.30 5.66 5.95
C ASP A 116 7.51 6.55 6.30
N GLU A 117 8.22 6.19 7.37
CA GLU A 117 9.40 6.93 7.85
C GLU A 117 10.55 6.96 6.84
N GLN A 118 10.58 6.04 5.87
CA GLN A 118 11.59 5.97 4.83
C GLN A 118 11.12 6.64 3.52
N GLY A 119 9.91 7.18 3.48
CA GLY A 119 9.33 7.80 2.29
C GLY A 119 8.78 6.80 1.26
N HIS A 120 8.55 5.54 1.64
CA HIS A 120 7.78 4.62 0.80
C HIS A 120 6.30 4.99 0.86
N LEU A 121 5.63 4.83 -0.29
CA LEU A 121 4.19 5.06 -0.39
C LEU A 121 3.44 3.78 -0.06
N ILE A 122 2.54 3.82 0.92
CA ILE A 122 1.70 2.69 1.31
C ILE A 122 0.26 2.98 0.92
N PHE A 123 -0.34 2.08 0.14
CA PHE A 123 -1.77 2.09 -0.16
C PHE A 123 -2.53 1.19 0.80
N TYR A 124 -3.50 1.80 1.47
CA TYR A 124 -4.42 1.18 2.38
C TYR A 124 -5.77 1.01 1.72
N PHE A 125 -6.28 -0.22 1.67
CA PHE A 125 -7.55 -0.54 1.04
C PHE A 125 -8.63 -0.80 2.09
N LYS A 126 -9.80 -0.20 1.88
CA LYS A 126 -11.00 -0.47 2.68
C LYS A 126 -12.13 -0.85 1.74
N LEU A 127 -12.51 -2.13 1.74
CA LEU A 127 -13.62 -2.61 0.93
C LEU A 127 -14.95 -2.12 1.51
N LYS A 128 -15.88 -1.74 0.62
CA LYS A 128 -17.25 -1.41 1.02
C LYS A 128 -17.98 -2.71 1.38
N VAL A 129 -18.42 -2.82 2.63
CA VAL A 129 -19.17 -3.99 3.11
C VAL A 129 -20.61 -3.96 2.62
N LEU A 130 -21.27 -5.12 2.63
CA LEU A 130 -22.69 -5.24 2.26
C LEU A 130 -23.65 -4.72 3.33
N ASP A 131 -23.19 -4.69 4.59
CA ASP A 131 -24.00 -4.29 5.74
C ASP A 131 -23.25 -3.20 6.51
N ASP A 132 -23.79 -1.98 6.47
CA ASP A 132 -23.20 -0.76 7.04
C ASP A 132 -23.02 -0.83 8.57
N ARG A 133 -23.56 -1.87 9.23
CA ARG A 133 -23.31 -2.13 10.65
C ARG A 133 -21.88 -2.60 10.93
N PHE A 134 -21.18 -3.11 9.91
CA PHE A 134 -19.80 -3.56 10.03
C PHE A 134 -18.86 -2.50 9.51
N VAL A 135 -17.82 -2.18 10.28
CA VAL A 135 -16.75 -1.28 9.85
C VAL A 135 -15.52 -2.12 9.65
N VAL A 136 -15.07 -2.22 8.39
CA VAL A 136 -13.77 -2.81 8.05
C VAL A 136 -12.72 -1.71 8.10
N ASP A 137 -11.61 -1.98 8.75
CA ASP A 137 -10.48 -1.07 8.82
C ASP A 137 -9.70 -1.02 7.51
N TYR A 138 -8.89 0.03 7.38
CA TYR A 138 -7.97 0.20 6.26
C TYR A 138 -6.82 -0.81 6.33
N ILE A 139 -6.64 -1.58 5.27
CA ILE A 139 -5.65 -2.66 5.17
C ILE A 139 -4.44 -2.18 4.37
N PRO A 140 -3.23 -2.05 4.97
CA PRO A 140 -2.00 -1.63 4.27
C PRO A 140 -1.51 -2.72 3.31
N LEU A 141 -2.00 -2.73 2.07
CA LEU A 141 -1.82 -3.89 1.20
C LEU A 141 -0.63 -3.77 0.25
N VAL A 142 -0.40 -2.56 -0.28
CA VAL A 142 0.60 -2.32 -1.32
C VAL A 142 1.59 -1.29 -0.82
N ARG A 143 2.86 -1.66 -0.77
CA ARG A 143 3.97 -0.76 -0.46
C ARG A 143 4.79 -0.54 -1.72
N LEU A 144 5.06 0.72 -2.04
CA LEU A 144 5.83 1.10 -3.20
C LEU A 144 7.10 1.85 -2.79
N ASP A 145 8.23 1.38 -3.32
CA ASP A 145 9.53 2.01 -3.19
C ASP A 145 9.85 2.79 -4.46
N MET A 146 9.95 4.12 -4.33
CA MET A 146 10.22 5.04 -5.45
C MET A 146 11.70 5.18 -5.77
N GLN A 147 12.58 4.70 -4.91
CA GLN A 147 14.02 4.68 -5.14
C GLN A 147 14.40 3.46 -5.98
N GLU A 148 13.99 2.29 -5.53
CA GLU A 148 14.28 1.02 -6.21
C GLU A 148 13.23 0.66 -7.29
N MET A 149 12.15 1.43 -7.38
CA MET A 149 11.02 1.15 -8.28
C MET A 149 10.46 -0.26 -8.05
N THR A 150 10.23 -0.62 -6.79
CA THR A 150 9.69 -1.93 -6.42
C THR A 150 8.32 -1.84 -5.78
N VAL A 151 7.51 -2.88 -5.97
CA VAL A 151 6.18 -3.01 -5.36
C VAL A 151 6.17 -4.29 -4.54
N THR A 152 5.86 -4.13 -3.26
CA THR A 152 5.72 -5.24 -2.30
C THR A 152 4.26 -5.33 -1.85
N ILE A 153 3.75 -6.55 -1.78
CA ILE A 153 2.42 -6.84 -1.24
C ILE A 153 2.58 -7.47 0.12
N GLU A 154 1.90 -6.92 1.12
CA GLU A 154 1.98 -7.40 2.50
C GLU A 154 1.17 -8.71 2.67
N GLU A 155 1.85 -9.86 2.68
CA GLU A 155 1.21 -11.18 2.73
C GLU A 155 0.30 -11.38 3.96
N LYS A 156 0.69 -10.84 5.12
CA LYS A 156 -0.15 -10.87 6.33
C LYS A 156 -1.51 -10.21 6.11
N GLN A 157 -1.53 -9.14 5.32
CA GLN A 157 -2.73 -8.38 5.02
C GLN A 157 -3.60 -9.11 3.99
N VAL A 158 -3.01 -9.93 3.14
CA VAL A 158 -3.75 -10.88 2.27
C VAL A 158 -4.52 -11.90 3.11
N GLN A 159 -3.93 -12.42 4.18
CA GLN A 159 -4.63 -13.32 5.11
C GLN A 159 -5.80 -12.61 5.80
N THR A 160 -5.65 -11.34 6.17
CA THR A 160 -6.74 -10.52 6.72
C THR A 160 -7.91 -10.42 5.75
N LEU A 161 -7.65 -10.18 4.44
CA LEU A 161 -8.71 -10.17 3.42
C LEU A 161 -9.44 -11.52 3.31
N ILE A 162 -8.70 -12.63 3.40
CA ILE A 162 -9.29 -13.98 3.39
C ILE A 162 -10.16 -14.20 4.64
N SER A 163 -9.70 -13.75 5.82
CA SER A 163 -10.48 -13.81 7.07
C SER A 163 -11.79 -13.04 6.97
N LEU A 164 -11.74 -11.81 6.44
CA LEU A 164 -12.92 -10.96 6.29
C LEU A 164 -13.99 -11.60 5.39
N TRP A 165 -13.57 -12.41 4.41
CA TRP A 165 -14.48 -13.16 3.55
C TRP A 165 -14.97 -14.46 4.20
N PHE A 166 -14.06 -15.30 4.71
CA PHE A 166 -14.39 -16.67 5.11
C PHE A 166 -14.80 -16.82 6.58
N SER A 167 -14.08 -16.18 7.49
CA SER A 167 -14.35 -16.31 8.94
C SER A 167 -15.40 -15.28 9.37
N ASP A 168 -15.24 -14.03 8.96
CA ASP A 168 -16.10 -12.93 9.41
C ASP A 168 -17.33 -12.72 8.53
N HIS A 169 -17.33 -13.26 7.31
CA HIS A 169 -18.44 -13.15 6.36
C HIS A 169 -18.85 -11.69 6.03
N PHE A 170 -17.93 -10.74 6.21
CA PHE A 170 -18.16 -9.31 5.92
C PHE A 170 -18.06 -9.00 4.42
N LEU A 171 -17.33 -9.83 3.68
CA LEU A 171 -17.17 -9.75 2.24
C LEU A 171 -17.87 -10.93 1.58
N SER A 172 -18.46 -10.69 0.41
CA SER A 172 -18.94 -11.77 -0.45
C SER A 172 -17.84 -12.27 -1.38
N ARG A 173 -18.01 -13.49 -1.90
CA ARG A 173 -17.09 -14.08 -2.89
C ARG A 173 -16.92 -13.19 -4.13
N SER A 174 -18.00 -12.56 -4.60
CA SER A 174 -17.96 -11.68 -5.77
C SER A 174 -17.18 -10.40 -5.48
N GLN A 175 -17.33 -9.79 -4.30
CA GLN A 175 -16.55 -8.62 -3.90
C GLN A 175 -15.05 -8.92 -3.85
N LEU A 176 -14.66 -10.06 -3.24
CA LEU A 176 -13.26 -10.46 -3.17
C LEU A 176 -12.68 -10.74 -4.56
N SER A 177 -13.45 -11.38 -5.45
CA SER A 177 -13.04 -11.65 -6.82
C SER A 177 -12.88 -10.38 -7.66
N LEU A 178 -13.80 -9.40 -7.52
CA LEU A 178 -13.72 -8.13 -8.22
C LEU A 178 -12.53 -7.31 -7.73
N PHE A 179 -12.35 -7.25 -6.41
CA PHE A 179 -11.19 -6.59 -5.79
C PHE A 179 -9.86 -7.19 -6.29
N ASN A 180 -9.77 -8.52 -6.35
CA ASN A 180 -8.59 -9.21 -6.88
C ASN A 180 -8.35 -8.88 -8.36
N HIS A 181 -9.40 -8.79 -9.17
CA HIS A 181 -9.28 -8.39 -10.57
C HIS A 181 -8.75 -6.96 -10.69
N ASP A 182 -9.31 -6.03 -9.93
CA ASP A 182 -8.92 -4.62 -9.94
C ASP A 182 -7.48 -4.44 -9.44
N LEU A 183 -7.07 -5.12 -8.37
CA LEU A 183 -5.68 -5.13 -7.91
C LEU A 183 -4.71 -5.66 -8.96
N ASN A 184 -5.05 -6.74 -9.67
CA ASN A 184 -4.17 -7.24 -10.72
C ASN A 184 -4.00 -6.22 -11.86
N ARG A 185 -5.05 -5.45 -12.19
CA ARG A 185 -4.94 -4.35 -13.15
C ARG A 185 -4.03 -3.24 -12.63
N LEU A 186 -4.08 -2.93 -11.34
CA LEU A 186 -3.13 -2.01 -10.71
C LEU A 186 -1.69 -2.53 -10.85
N LEU A 187 -1.43 -3.80 -10.51
CA LEU A 187 -0.08 -4.38 -10.60
C LEU A 187 0.46 -4.40 -12.04
N ILE A 188 -0.39 -4.67 -13.03
CA ILE A 188 -0.02 -4.61 -14.45
C ILE A 188 0.38 -3.18 -14.83
N HIS A 189 -0.43 -2.18 -14.47
CA HIS A 189 -0.13 -0.77 -14.72
C HIS A 189 1.17 -0.32 -14.04
N LEU A 190 1.41 -0.74 -12.80
CA LEU A 190 2.68 -0.44 -12.12
C LEU A 190 3.88 -1.01 -12.88
N ARG A 191 3.78 -2.21 -13.47
CA ARG A 191 4.83 -2.74 -14.35
C ARG A 191 5.03 -1.91 -15.61
N GLU A 192 3.95 -1.43 -16.21
CA GLU A 192 4.01 -0.53 -17.37
C GLU A 192 4.70 0.80 -17.04
N LEU A 193 4.53 1.30 -15.82
CA LEU A 193 5.24 2.46 -15.29
C LEU A 193 6.72 2.19 -14.94
N GLY A 194 7.17 0.94 -15.04
CA GLY A 194 8.56 0.53 -14.81
C GLY A 194 8.84 -0.06 -13.42
N PHE A 195 7.82 -0.33 -12.61
CA PHE A 195 8.02 -0.99 -11.32
C PHE A 195 8.27 -2.49 -11.47
N THR A 196 9.16 -3.02 -10.63
CA THR A 196 9.31 -4.45 -10.41
C THR A 196 8.38 -4.91 -9.29
N VAL A 197 7.36 -5.69 -9.65
CA VAL A 197 6.43 -6.28 -8.68
C VAL A 197 7.04 -7.56 -8.13
N ALA A 198 7.28 -7.61 -6.82
CA ALA A 198 7.76 -8.81 -6.16
C ALA A 198 6.75 -9.97 -6.32
N PRO A 199 7.22 -11.23 -6.46
CA PRO A 199 6.33 -12.38 -6.42
C PRO A 199 5.45 -12.30 -5.17
N SER A 200 4.14 -12.37 -5.36
CA SER A 200 3.20 -12.15 -4.28
C SER A 200 1.97 -13.02 -4.46
N LEU A 201 1.30 -13.25 -3.34
CA LEU A 201 0.04 -14.00 -3.28
C LEU A 201 -1.07 -13.43 -4.17
N LEU A 202 -1.03 -12.15 -4.54
CA LEU A 202 -2.08 -11.51 -5.33
C LEU A 202 -1.77 -11.42 -6.82
N ASP A 203 -0.50 -11.62 -7.21
CA ASP A 203 -0.08 -11.52 -8.60
C ASP A 203 -0.52 -12.74 -9.40
N ASN A 204 -1.42 -12.51 -10.34
CA ASN A 204 -1.94 -13.55 -11.23
C ASN A 204 -1.20 -13.63 -12.58
N THR A 205 -0.02 -13.03 -12.72
CA THR A 205 0.74 -13.10 -13.99
C THR A 205 1.63 -14.32 -14.11
N GLN A 206 1.93 -14.97 -12.98
CA GLN A 206 2.70 -16.21 -12.91
C GLN A 206 1.82 -17.33 -12.35
N PRO A 207 2.19 -18.60 -12.59
CA PRO A 207 1.57 -19.70 -11.89
C PRO A 207 1.78 -19.59 -10.38
N LEU A 208 0.74 -19.89 -9.60
CA LEU A 208 0.81 -19.92 -8.15
C LEU A 208 1.66 -21.11 -7.72
N SER A 209 2.87 -20.83 -7.22
CA SER A 209 3.67 -21.79 -6.47
C SER A 209 4.06 -21.11 -5.17
N PHE A 210 3.44 -21.52 -4.07
CA PHE A 210 3.54 -20.80 -2.82
C PHE A 210 3.70 -21.75 -1.63
N HIS A 211 4.58 -21.36 -0.71
CA HIS A 211 4.77 -22.01 0.57
C HIS A 211 4.25 -21.09 1.69
N LEU A 212 3.20 -21.53 2.38
CA LEU A 212 2.64 -20.84 3.54
C LEU A 212 2.98 -21.62 4.82
N VAL A 213 3.46 -20.93 5.84
CA VAL A 213 3.50 -21.46 7.21
C VAL A 213 2.39 -20.80 8.00
N SER A 214 1.39 -21.58 8.40
CA SER A 214 0.32 -21.15 9.27
C SER A 214 0.80 -21.10 10.72
N ASP A 215 0.39 -20.07 11.45
CA ASP A 215 0.71 -19.87 12.87
C ASP A 215 -0.07 -20.79 13.82
N PHE A 216 -0.94 -21.66 13.28
CA PHE A 216 -1.75 -22.59 14.08
C PHE A 216 -1.60 -24.05 13.61
N PRO A 217 -1.66 -25.02 14.54
CA PRO A 217 -1.72 -26.43 14.20
C PRO A 217 -3.11 -26.78 13.65
N LEU A 218 -3.14 -27.61 12.62
CA LEU A 218 -4.39 -28.07 12.04
C LEU A 218 -5.10 -29.07 12.96
N THR A 219 -6.41 -28.93 13.12
CA THR A 219 -7.23 -29.90 13.86
C THR A 219 -7.59 -31.09 12.98
N SER A 220 -7.81 -32.25 13.60
CA SER A 220 -8.29 -33.44 12.88
C SER A 220 -9.65 -33.22 12.21
N GLU A 221 -10.50 -32.38 12.80
CA GLU A 221 -11.81 -32.03 12.24
C GLU A 221 -11.70 -31.36 10.87
N ILE A 222 -10.77 -30.41 10.70
CA ILE A 222 -10.56 -29.74 9.41
C ILE A 222 -10.04 -30.73 8.36
N LEU A 223 -9.14 -31.65 8.73
CA LEU A 223 -8.66 -32.68 7.82
C LEU A 223 -9.78 -33.63 7.39
N ASP A 224 -10.63 -34.03 8.33
CA ASP A 224 -11.78 -34.89 8.06
C ASP A 224 -12.78 -34.18 7.12
N GLU A 225 -13.05 -32.89 7.31
CA GLU A 225 -13.90 -32.10 6.41
C GLU A 225 -13.32 -32.03 5.00
N ILE A 226 -12.02 -31.79 4.86
CA ILE A 226 -11.34 -31.77 3.56
C ILE A 226 -11.45 -33.15 2.91
N PHE A 227 -11.18 -34.23 3.64
CA PHE A 227 -11.30 -35.61 3.15
C PHE A 227 -12.73 -35.94 2.69
N ILE A 228 -13.75 -35.58 3.47
CA ILE A 228 -15.15 -35.79 3.10
C ILE A 228 -15.48 -35.03 1.81
N LYS A 229 -15.01 -33.79 1.67
CA LYS A 229 -15.25 -32.96 0.47
C LYS A 229 -14.56 -33.49 -0.77
N THR A 230 -13.31 -33.94 -0.66
CA THR A 230 -12.58 -34.53 -1.79
C THR A 230 -13.23 -35.83 -2.22
N MET A 231 -13.60 -36.71 -1.28
CA MET A 231 -14.28 -37.98 -1.57
C MET A 231 -15.68 -37.80 -2.20
N ALA A 232 -16.37 -36.71 -1.90
CA ALA A 232 -17.67 -36.39 -2.49
C ALA A 232 -17.58 -35.89 -3.95
N SER A 233 -16.37 -35.56 -4.44
CA SER A 233 -16.13 -35.06 -5.79
C SER A 233 -15.34 -36.06 -6.62
N LYS A 234 -15.71 -36.26 -7.89
CA LYS A 234 -14.90 -37.08 -8.82
C LYS A 234 -13.68 -36.34 -9.37
N GLU A 235 -13.62 -35.03 -9.17
CA GLU A 235 -12.56 -34.17 -9.71
C GLU A 235 -11.39 -33.97 -8.76
N TYR A 236 -11.51 -34.42 -7.51
CA TYR A 236 -10.53 -34.24 -6.46
C TYR A 236 -10.07 -35.59 -5.92
N ASP A 237 -8.84 -35.63 -5.45
CA ASP A 237 -8.28 -36.80 -4.77
C ASP A 237 -7.57 -36.37 -3.47
N PHE A 238 -7.56 -37.26 -2.48
CA PHE A 238 -6.91 -37.02 -1.19
C PHE A 238 -6.02 -38.20 -0.82
N ASN A 239 -4.72 -37.95 -0.87
CA ASN A 239 -3.70 -38.96 -0.67
C ASN A 239 -2.90 -38.66 0.58
N LYS A 240 -2.77 -39.67 1.45
CA LYS A 240 -1.81 -39.61 2.56
C LYS A 240 -0.44 -40.05 2.04
N LEU A 241 0.52 -39.13 2.00
CA LEU A 241 1.88 -39.41 1.52
C LEU A 241 2.75 -40.02 2.62
N GLU A 242 2.72 -39.40 3.80
CA GLU A 242 3.47 -39.84 4.98
C GLU A 242 2.61 -39.72 6.24
N GLU A 243 3.16 -40.03 7.42
CA GLU A 243 2.40 -40.05 8.66
C GLU A 243 1.74 -38.69 9.00
N ARG A 244 2.44 -37.59 8.68
CA ARG A 244 2.02 -36.19 8.91
C ARG A 244 1.98 -35.34 7.63
N THR A 245 2.00 -35.98 6.46
CA THR A 245 2.01 -35.29 5.16
C THR A 245 0.85 -35.79 4.30
N TYR A 246 0.03 -34.86 3.82
CA TYR A 246 -1.16 -35.12 3.00
C TYR A 246 -1.08 -34.34 1.70
N GLN A 247 -1.62 -34.90 0.63
CA GLN A 247 -1.75 -34.26 -0.67
C GLN A 247 -3.22 -34.23 -1.07
N VAL A 248 -3.71 -33.03 -1.36
CA VAL A 248 -5.00 -32.80 -1.99
C VAL A 248 -4.74 -32.50 -3.45
N GLN A 249 -5.12 -33.41 -4.34
CA GLN A 249 -5.12 -33.15 -5.78
C GLN A 249 -6.46 -32.55 -6.16
N LEU A 250 -6.42 -31.38 -6.76
CA LEU A 250 -7.57 -30.64 -7.23
C LEU A 250 -7.76 -30.86 -8.73
N ASN A 251 -8.83 -30.29 -9.29
CA ASN A 251 -9.07 -30.36 -10.71
C ASN A 251 -7.94 -29.70 -11.51
N GLN A 252 -7.71 -30.22 -12.72
CA GLN A 252 -6.66 -29.75 -13.64
C GLN A 252 -5.26 -29.83 -13.04
N GLU A 253 -5.01 -30.89 -12.27
CA GLU A 253 -3.68 -31.26 -11.75
C GLU A 253 -3.05 -30.22 -10.79
N GLN A 254 -3.86 -29.33 -10.22
CA GLN A 254 -3.43 -28.44 -9.15
C GLN A 254 -3.26 -29.26 -7.86
N ASN A 255 -2.24 -28.93 -7.05
CA ASN A 255 -1.89 -29.71 -5.86
C ASN A 255 -1.78 -28.83 -4.63
N VAL A 256 -2.22 -29.36 -3.50
CA VAL A 256 -1.95 -28.79 -2.17
C VAL A 256 -1.31 -29.86 -1.31
N ILE A 257 -0.10 -29.59 -0.83
CA ILE A 257 0.60 -30.45 0.12
C ILE A 257 0.47 -29.82 1.51
N ILE A 258 0.04 -30.62 2.48
CA ILE A 258 -0.20 -30.22 3.85
C ILE A 258 0.78 -31.00 4.73
N HIS A 259 1.67 -30.30 5.43
CA HIS A 259 2.54 -30.89 6.44
C HIS A 259 2.10 -30.43 7.83
N LEU A 260 1.74 -31.41 8.66
CA LEU A 260 1.34 -31.17 10.04
C LEU A 260 2.58 -31.08 10.94
N LYS A 261 2.78 -29.93 11.57
CA LYS A 261 3.73 -29.76 12.67
C LYS A 261 2.97 -29.64 14.00
N GLU A 262 3.69 -29.76 15.11
CA GLU A 262 3.08 -29.78 16.45
C GLU A 262 2.40 -28.45 16.81
N THR A 263 2.90 -27.34 16.29
CA THR A 263 2.42 -25.98 16.61
C THR A 263 2.01 -25.18 15.37
N GLN A 264 2.23 -25.70 14.17
CA GLN A 264 2.08 -24.99 12.91
C GLN A 264 1.67 -25.94 11.80
N THR A 265 1.19 -25.39 10.69
CA THR A 265 0.85 -26.16 9.49
C THR A 265 1.58 -25.55 8.30
N GLU A 266 2.36 -26.35 7.58
CA GLU A 266 2.99 -25.90 6.34
C GLU A 266 2.16 -26.35 5.14
N LEU A 267 1.92 -25.43 4.23
CA LEU A 267 1.14 -25.63 3.02
C LEU A 267 1.98 -25.29 1.81
N TYR A 268 2.03 -26.21 0.86
CA TYR A 268 2.55 -25.94 -0.47
C TYR A 268 1.40 -25.98 -1.45
N ILE A 269 1.11 -24.84 -2.08
CA ILE A 269 0.06 -24.71 -3.10
C ILE A 269 0.74 -24.58 -4.45
N ASP A 270 0.37 -25.46 -5.38
CA ASP A 270 0.83 -25.44 -6.75
C ASP A 270 -0.38 -25.44 -7.69
N SER A 271 -0.56 -24.35 -8.44
CA SER A 271 -1.60 -24.23 -9.45
C SER A 271 -1.20 -24.85 -10.81
N ASN A 272 -0.11 -25.61 -10.86
CA ASN A 272 0.48 -26.15 -12.08
C ASN A 272 0.83 -25.00 -13.05
N GLU A 273 0.36 -25.03 -14.30
CA GLU A 273 0.61 -23.94 -15.27
C GLU A 273 -0.38 -22.75 -15.16
N ARG A 274 -1.36 -22.80 -14.23
CA ARG A 274 -2.42 -21.79 -14.18
C ARG A 274 -2.00 -20.51 -13.49
N ARG A 275 -2.15 -19.41 -14.20
CA ARG A 275 -1.90 -18.07 -13.68
C ARG A 275 -3.04 -17.61 -12.77
N ARG A 276 -2.83 -17.70 -11.45
CA ARG A 276 -3.86 -17.42 -10.43
C ARG A 276 -3.25 -16.79 -9.18
N SER A 277 -3.97 -15.84 -8.60
CA SER A 277 -3.69 -15.34 -7.24
C SER A 277 -4.21 -16.34 -6.19
N ILE A 278 -3.71 -16.24 -4.95
CA ILE A 278 -4.27 -16.95 -3.79
C ILE A 278 -5.76 -16.64 -3.59
N LEU A 279 -6.22 -15.39 -3.85
CA LEU A 279 -7.63 -15.03 -3.66
C LEU A 279 -8.55 -15.78 -4.63
N ASP A 280 -8.16 -15.89 -5.91
CA ASP A 280 -8.86 -16.73 -6.89
C ASP A 280 -8.81 -18.23 -6.52
N PHE A 281 -7.66 -18.70 -6.00
CA PHE A 281 -7.51 -20.08 -5.53
C PHE A 281 -8.47 -20.40 -4.38
N VAL A 282 -8.44 -19.61 -3.30
CA VAL A 282 -9.25 -19.85 -2.11
C VAL A 282 -10.74 -19.64 -2.36
N THR A 283 -11.11 -18.71 -3.24
CA THR A 283 -12.52 -18.56 -3.65
C THR A 283 -12.98 -19.72 -4.53
N SER A 284 -12.09 -20.36 -5.29
CA SER A 284 -12.38 -21.57 -6.07
C SER A 284 -12.48 -22.82 -5.19
N TYR A 285 -11.68 -22.90 -4.12
CA TYR A 285 -11.67 -24.02 -3.18
C TYR A 285 -11.91 -23.56 -1.73
N PRO A 286 -13.14 -23.10 -1.38
CA PRO A 286 -13.43 -22.56 -0.04
C PRO A 286 -13.17 -23.53 1.11
N PHE A 287 -13.26 -24.85 0.85
CA PHE A 287 -13.00 -25.89 1.84
C PHE A 287 -11.52 -25.99 2.26
N LEU A 288 -10.60 -25.33 1.54
CA LEU A 288 -9.18 -25.26 1.89
C LEU A 288 -8.84 -23.99 2.68
N VAL A 289 -9.76 -23.03 2.80
CA VAL A 289 -9.51 -21.77 3.53
C VAL A 289 -9.16 -21.99 5.01
N PRO A 290 -9.77 -22.96 5.73
CA PRO A 290 -9.39 -23.25 7.12
C PRO A 290 -7.91 -23.62 7.31
N LEU A 291 -7.19 -23.96 6.23
CA LEU A 291 -5.74 -24.20 6.28
C LEU A 291 -4.94 -22.88 6.41
N ILE A 292 -5.48 -21.78 5.86
CA ILE A 292 -4.79 -20.49 5.69
C ILE A 292 -5.17 -19.51 6.79
N VAL A 293 -6.44 -19.53 7.23
CA VAL A 293 -6.98 -18.62 8.25
C VAL A 293 -7.70 -19.47 9.30
N PRO A 294 -7.55 -19.16 10.60
CA PRO A 294 -8.29 -19.89 11.62
C PRO A 294 -9.80 -19.71 11.38
N GLY A 295 -10.51 -20.83 11.25
CA GLY A 295 -11.97 -20.81 11.33
C GLY A 295 -12.37 -20.35 12.73
N LYS A 296 -13.33 -19.43 12.83
CA LYS A 296 -13.98 -19.19 14.12
C LYS A 296 -14.75 -20.46 14.47
N GLU A 297 -14.40 -21.10 15.59
CA GLU A 297 -15.30 -22.04 16.25
C GLU A 297 -16.64 -21.31 16.44
N LYS A 298 -17.71 -21.90 15.90
CA LYS A 298 -19.08 -21.42 16.12
C LYS A 298 -19.59 -21.90 17.47
#